data_AF-A0A358XW15-F1
#
_entry.id   AF-A0A358XW15-F1
#
_cell.length_a   1.000
_cell.length_b   1.000
_cell.length_c   1.000
_cell.angle_alpha   90.00
_cell.angle_beta   90.00
_cell.angle_gamma   90.00
#
_symmetry.space_group_name_H-M   'P 1'
#
loop_
_entity.id
_entity.type
_entity.pdbx_description
1 polymer ?
#
loop_
_entity_poly.entity_id
_entity_poly.type
_entity_poly.pdbx_seq_one_letter_code
_entity_poly.pdbx_strand_id
1 'polypeptide(L)'
;MKIGETMSPSCRVLAAILFLLLVSCGPEETSTPLASPQADDEVAQYTRSIGESSAAGPELGSFGVDLSHQDPDIRPGDDFFQYTNGKWLETFELPPSRSNYGSFTVLSDRSDQRVRTIINDLSSREPAKGSIEQKISDYY
;
A
#
# COMPACT_ATOMS: atom_id res chain seq x y z
N MET A 1 57.99 -23.26 -58.37
CA MET A 1 58.50 -22.36 -57.31
C MET A 1 57.29 -21.95 -56.48
N LYS A 2 57.03 -22.45 -55.25
CA LYS A 2 57.83 -22.35 -54.00
C LYS A 2 58.24 -20.88 -53.80
N ILE A 3 57.89 -20.16 -52.73
CA ILE A 3 57.87 -20.53 -51.29
C ILE A 3 57.26 -19.37 -50.46
N GLY A 4 56.62 -19.71 -49.33
CA GLY A 4 56.59 -18.96 -48.05
C GLY A 4 55.85 -17.62 -48.03
N GLU A 5 55.18 -17.17 -46.97
CA GLU A 5 55.26 -17.54 -45.56
C GLU A 5 53.90 -17.33 -44.86
N THR A 6 53.72 -18.14 -43.84
CA THR A 6 52.62 -18.18 -42.88
C THR A 6 52.61 -16.94 -41.99
N MET A 7 51.56 -16.12 -42.06
CA MET A 7 51.31 -15.10 -41.03
C MET A 7 50.49 -15.69 -39.87
N SER A 8 51.10 -15.59 -38.68
CA SER A 8 50.72 -16.18 -37.40
C SER A 8 49.39 -15.67 -36.84
N PRO A 9 48.57 -16.53 -36.16
CA PRO A 9 47.27 -16.17 -35.61
C PRO A 9 47.32 -15.13 -34.48
N SER A 10 48.51 -14.89 -33.91
CA SER A 10 48.71 -13.93 -32.81
C SER A 10 48.54 -12.45 -33.22
N CYS A 11 48.59 -12.14 -34.52
CA CYS A 11 48.41 -10.76 -35.02
C CYS A 11 46.93 -10.38 -35.24
N ARG A 12 46.02 -11.37 -35.29
CA ARG A 12 44.58 -11.12 -35.42
C ARG A 12 43.89 -10.83 -34.09
N VAL A 13 44.49 -11.22 -32.97
CA VAL A 13 43.91 -11.02 -31.63
C VAL A 13 44.09 -9.58 -31.14
N LEU A 14 45.14 -8.87 -31.56
CA LEU A 14 45.39 -7.50 -31.09
C LEU A 14 44.53 -6.42 -31.75
N ALA A 15 43.96 -6.67 -32.93
CA ALA A 15 43.08 -5.70 -33.59
C ALA A 15 41.62 -5.75 -33.11
N ALA A 16 41.21 -6.82 -32.42
CA ALA A 16 39.84 -6.98 -31.94
C ALA A 16 39.58 -6.41 -30.54
N ILE A 17 40.62 -6.00 -29.81
CA ILE A 17 40.48 -5.53 -28.41
C ILE A 17 40.30 -4.00 -28.30
N LEU A 18 40.54 -3.24 -29.38
CA LEU A 18 40.38 -1.77 -29.36
C LEU A 18 38.98 -1.27 -29.82
N PHE A 19 38.06 -2.17 -30.16
CA PHE A 19 36.67 -1.82 -30.53
C PHE A 19 35.63 -2.31 -29.50
N LEU A 20 36.05 -2.54 -28.25
CA LEU A 20 35.21 -3.06 -27.16
C LEU A 20 35.01 -2.08 -25.99
N LEU A 21 35.17 -0.77 -26.20
CA LEU A 21 34.97 0.25 -25.14
C LEU A 21 34.10 1.44 -25.53
N LEU A 22 33.36 1.41 -26.65
CA LEU A 22 32.47 2.52 -27.06
C LEU A 22 31.11 2.08 -27.61
N VAL A 23 30.53 1.00 -27.09
CA VAL A 23 29.07 0.74 -27.21
C VAL A 23 28.56 0.27 -25.85
N SER A 24 28.43 1.22 -24.93
CA SER A 24 27.71 1.06 -23.66
C SER A 24 26.75 2.23 -23.51
N CYS A 25 25.72 2.27 -24.37
CA CYS A 25 24.41 2.83 -24.03
C CYS A 25 23.40 2.43 -25.12
N GLY A 26 22.63 1.39 -24.83
CA GLY A 26 21.41 1.03 -25.54
C GLY A 26 20.44 0.39 -24.53
N PRO A 27 19.14 0.69 -24.55
CA PRO A 27 18.20 0.11 -23.60
C PRO A 27 17.86 -1.31 -24.04
N GLU A 28 18.41 -2.31 -23.36
CA GLU A 28 17.93 -3.70 -23.41
C GLU A 28 17.04 -3.95 -22.20
N GLU A 29 15.75 -3.66 -22.35
CA GLU A 29 14.70 -4.25 -21.55
C GLU A 29 14.56 -5.73 -21.94
N THR A 30 15.48 -6.58 -21.49
CA THR A 30 15.27 -8.05 -21.49
C THR A 30 14.34 -8.39 -20.34
N SER A 31 13.05 -8.15 -20.57
CA SER A 31 11.99 -8.73 -19.76
C SER A 31 11.67 -10.10 -20.35
N THR A 32 12.19 -11.17 -19.75
CA THR A 32 11.60 -12.50 -19.91
C THR A 32 10.47 -12.61 -18.89
N PRO A 33 9.19 -12.65 -19.28
CA PRO A 33 8.14 -13.02 -18.34
C PRO A 33 8.16 -14.54 -18.22
N LEU A 34 8.60 -15.04 -17.06
CA LEU A 34 8.14 -16.34 -16.56
C LEU A 34 6.63 -16.20 -16.32
N ALA A 35 5.84 -16.63 -17.31
CA ALA A 35 4.42 -16.82 -17.15
C ALA A 35 4.18 -17.90 -16.08
N SER A 36 3.76 -17.46 -14.88
CA SER A 36 2.99 -18.28 -13.95
C SER A 36 1.53 -17.88 -14.14
N PRO A 37 0.67 -18.71 -14.75
CA PRO A 37 -0.68 -18.29 -15.14
C PRO A 37 -1.71 -18.39 -14.00
N GLN A 38 -1.32 -18.32 -12.72
CA GLN A 38 -2.26 -18.61 -11.61
C GLN A 38 -2.21 -17.69 -10.39
N ALA A 39 -1.33 -16.70 -10.31
CA ALA A 39 -1.34 -15.76 -9.18
C ALA A 39 -2.32 -14.58 -9.37
N ASP A 40 -2.76 -14.34 -10.61
CA ASP A 40 -3.36 -13.07 -11.00
C ASP A 40 -4.90 -13.09 -10.83
N ASP A 41 -5.52 -14.27 -10.95
CA ASP A 41 -6.98 -14.43 -10.91
C ASP A 41 -7.55 -14.49 -9.47
N GLU A 42 -6.79 -14.97 -8.49
CA GLU A 42 -7.27 -15.12 -7.11
C GLU A 42 -7.30 -13.76 -6.36
N VAL A 43 -6.32 -12.90 -6.64
CA VAL A 43 -6.27 -11.52 -6.11
C VAL A 43 -7.40 -10.65 -6.69
N ALA A 44 -7.81 -10.93 -7.92
CA ALA A 44 -8.91 -10.23 -8.60
C ALA A 44 -10.30 -10.54 -7.99
N GLN A 45 -10.50 -11.75 -7.46
CA GLN A 45 -11.75 -12.09 -6.77
C GLN A 45 -11.80 -11.57 -5.34
N TYR A 46 -10.66 -11.56 -4.64
CA TYR A 46 -10.58 -10.96 -3.29
C TYR A 46 -10.91 -9.47 -3.36
N THR A 47 -10.30 -8.71 -4.27
CA THR A 47 -10.55 -7.27 -4.46
C THR A 47 -11.99 -6.91 -4.83
N ARG A 48 -12.75 -7.83 -5.43
CA ARG A 48 -14.17 -7.62 -5.77
C ARG A 48 -15.10 -7.75 -4.56
N SER A 49 -14.73 -8.56 -3.56
CA SER A 49 -15.54 -8.87 -2.38
C SER A 49 -15.40 -7.82 -1.26
N ILE A 50 -14.21 -7.26 -1.07
CA ILE A 50 -13.94 -6.20 -0.06
C ILE A 50 -14.46 -4.81 -0.46
N GLY A 51 -15.07 -4.68 -1.65
CA GLY A 51 -15.42 -3.39 -2.27
C GLY A 51 -16.88 -2.96 -2.15
N GLU A 52 -17.80 -3.77 -1.62
CA GLU A 52 -19.18 -3.32 -1.39
C GLU A 52 -19.29 -2.61 -0.03
N SER A 53 -18.63 -1.46 0.06
CA SER A 53 -18.98 -0.43 1.03
C SER A 53 -20.33 0.17 0.64
N SER A 54 -21.42 -0.51 0.99
CA SER A 54 -22.72 0.11 1.06
C SER A 54 -22.71 1.20 2.14
N ALA A 55 -22.76 2.46 1.73
CA ALA A 55 -23.65 3.45 2.34
C ALA A 55 -23.79 4.67 1.43
N ALA A 56 -25.06 5.04 1.20
CA ALA A 56 -25.49 6.23 0.51
C ALA A 56 -25.18 7.49 1.32
N GLY A 57 -24.66 8.52 0.64
CA GLY A 57 -24.41 9.85 1.20
C GLY A 57 -23.05 9.99 1.92
N PRO A 58 -22.64 11.23 2.22
CA PRO A 58 -21.41 11.49 2.97
C PRO A 58 -21.52 11.06 4.43
N GLU A 59 -20.43 10.52 4.98
CA GLU A 59 -20.34 10.07 6.38
C GLU A 59 -20.28 11.25 7.37
N LEU A 60 -19.68 12.36 6.96
CA LEU A 60 -19.54 13.57 7.77
C LEU A 60 -20.54 14.63 7.30
N GLY A 61 -21.59 14.83 8.08
CA GLY A 61 -22.65 15.80 7.77
C GLY A 61 -23.37 15.51 6.45
N SER A 62 -23.99 16.53 5.86
CA SER A 62 -24.77 16.38 4.63
C SER A 62 -23.95 16.49 3.34
N PHE A 63 -22.71 16.98 3.42
CA PHE A 63 -21.87 17.24 2.23
C PHE A 63 -20.39 16.87 2.40
N GLY A 64 -20.01 16.17 3.48
CA GLY A 64 -18.63 15.74 3.74
C GLY A 64 -17.90 16.55 4.81
N VAL A 65 -18.58 17.48 5.47
CA VAL A 65 -18.08 18.18 6.66
C VAL A 65 -19.16 18.14 7.75
N ASP A 66 -18.76 17.77 8.96
CA ASP A 66 -19.62 17.85 10.14
C ASP A 66 -19.50 19.24 10.78
N LEU A 67 -20.62 19.97 10.83
CA LEU A 67 -20.70 21.32 11.41
C LEU A 67 -21.31 21.33 12.82
N SER A 68 -21.67 20.15 13.37
CA SER A 68 -22.36 20.06 14.66
C SER A 68 -21.50 20.51 15.84
N HIS A 69 -20.17 20.41 15.70
CA HIS A 69 -19.19 20.75 16.73
C HIS A 69 -18.70 22.21 16.68
N GLN A 70 -19.21 23.02 15.74
CA GLN A 70 -18.82 24.42 15.62
C GLN A 70 -19.30 25.25 16.81
N ASP A 71 -18.44 26.16 17.25
CA ASP A 71 -18.73 27.19 18.25
C ASP A 71 -18.89 28.56 17.54
N PRO A 72 -20.14 29.02 17.32
CA PRO A 72 -20.40 30.26 16.59
C PRO A 72 -20.11 31.53 17.40
N ASP A 73 -19.85 31.42 18.71
CA ASP A 73 -19.51 32.58 19.54
C ASP A 73 -18.06 33.04 19.30
N ILE A 74 -17.23 32.17 18.70
CA ILE A 74 -15.86 32.47 18.29
C ILE A 74 -15.85 32.91 16.83
N ARG A 75 -15.21 34.04 16.53
CA ARG A 75 -15.02 34.44 15.14
C ARG A 75 -13.97 33.52 14.49
N PRO A 76 -14.24 32.96 13.30
CA PRO A 76 -13.31 32.03 12.64
C PRO A 76 -11.95 32.64 12.29
N GLY A 77 -11.86 33.98 12.19
CA GLY A 77 -10.59 34.68 11.95
C GLY A 77 -9.75 34.91 13.22
N ASP A 78 -10.35 34.77 14.40
CA ASP A 78 -9.67 34.97 15.69
C ASP A 78 -9.08 33.63 16.17
N ASP A 79 -9.87 32.55 16.12
CA ASP A 79 -9.41 31.17 16.34
C ASP A 79 -10.26 30.19 15.51
N PHE A 80 -9.71 29.74 14.38
CA PHE A 80 -10.42 28.81 13.51
C PHE A 80 -10.55 27.40 14.13
N PHE A 81 -9.56 26.98 14.94
CA PHE A 81 -9.58 25.66 15.55
C PHE A 81 -10.70 25.57 16.60
N GLN A 82 -10.82 26.60 17.42
CA GLN A 82 -11.90 26.68 18.41
C GLN A 82 -13.26 26.94 17.75
N TYR A 83 -13.34 27.77 16.70
CA TYR A 83 -14.59 27.92 15.93
C TYR A 83 -15.09 26.59 15.37
N THR A 84 -14.20 25.75 14.84
CA THR A 84 -14.61 24.49 14.19
C THR A 84 -14.85 23.34 15.16
N ASN A 85 -14.09 23.27 16.26
CA ASN A 85 -14.09 22.11 17.16
C ASN A 85 -14.55 22.45 18.59
N GLY A 86 -14.94 23.69 18.86
CA GLY A 86 -15.07 24.19 20.23
C GLY A 86 -16.04 23.41 21.11
N LYS A 87 -17.22 23.07 20.58
CA LYS A 87 -18.18 22.25 21.32
C LYS A 87 -17.67 20.84 21.58
N TRP A 88 -16.90 20.27 20.65
CA TRP A 88 -16.29 18.96 20.86
C TRP A 88 -15.25 19.04 21.98
N LEU A 89 -14.39 20.07 21.98
CA LEU A 89 -13.37 20.27 23.02
C LEU A 89 -13.98 20.50 24.42
N GLU A 90 -15.15 21.13 24.50
CA GLU A 90 -15.87 21.35 25.76
C GLU A 90 -16.54 20.09 26.32
N THR A 91 -17.04 19.22 25.45
CA THR A 91 -17.89 18.08 25.84
C THR A 91 -17.17 16.74 25.83
N PHE A 92 -16.04 16.64 25.13
CA PHE A 92 -15.33 15.39 24.99
C PHE A 92 -14.50 15.04 26.24
N GLU A 93 -14.72 13.86 26.78
CA GLU A 93 -13.91 13.29 27.84
C GLU A 93 -12.89 12.30 27.27
N LEU A 94 -11.59 12.58 27.47
CA LEU A 94 -10.52 11.70 27.03
C LEU A 94 -10.56 10.37 27.82
N PRO A 95 -10.68 9.21 27.15
CA PRO A 95 -10.63 7.92 27.84
C PRO A 95 -9.30 7.72 28.57
N PRO A 96 -9.28 7.14 29.78
CA PRO A 96 -8.06 7.02 30.60
C PRO A 96 -6.96 6.14 29.98
N SER A 97 -7.31 5.30 29.00
CA SER A 97 -6.36 4.48 28.23
C SER A 97 -5.64 5.24 27.13
N ARG A 98 -5.96 6.52 26.92
CA ARG A 98 -5.45 7.35 25.82
C ARG A 98 -4.74 8.58 26.37
N SER A 99 -3.62 8.93 25.74
CA SER A 99 -2.94 10.20 25.99
C SER A 99 -3.43 11.33 25.08
N ASN A 100 -4.14 10.99 23.99
CA ASN A 100 -4.73 11.92 23.03
C ASN A 100 -5.90 11.25 22.30
N TYR A 101 -6.77 12.06 21.70
CA TYR A 101 -7.86 11.59 20.85
C TYR A 101 -8.22 12.65 19.80
N GLY A 102 -8.62 12.20 18.62
CA GLY A 102 -9.09 13.05 17.54
C GLY A 102 -9.49 12.23 16.32
N SER A 103 -9.72 12.90 15.19
CA SER A 103 -10.23 12.26 13.97
C SER A 103 -9.36 11.09 13.48
N PHE A 104 -8.04 11.19 13.59
CA PHE A 104 -7.14 10.09 13.21
C PHE A 104 -7.26 8.88 14.13
N THR A 105 -7.48 9.09 15.44
CA THR A 105 -7.74 7.99 16.37
C THR A 105 -9.02 7.25 16.00
N VAL A 106 -10.09 7.98 15.64
CA VAL A 106 -11.35 7.38 15.18
C VAL A 106 -11.14 6.50 13.93
N LEU A 107 -10.35 6.99 12.97
CA LEU A 107 -10.02 6.24 11.75
C LEU A 107 -9.18 4.99 12.04
N SER A 108 -8.19 5.10 12.92
CA SER A 108 -7.38 3.96 13.38
C SER A 108 -8.23 2.94 14.10
N ASP A 109 -9.06 3.35 15.07
CA ASP A 109 -9.92 2.46 15.84
C ASP A 109 -10.89 1.68 14.93
N ARG A 110 -11.45 2.34 13.91
CA ARG A 110 -12.30 1.71 12.90
C ARG A 110 -11.53 0.70 12.05
N SER A 111 -10.31 1.05 11.64
CA SER A 111 -9.46 0.14 10.85
C SER A 111 -9.10 -1.10 11.67
N ASP A 112 -8.71 -0.91 12.92
CA ASP A 112 -8.44 -2.00 13.86
C ASP A 112 -9.67 -2.87 14.09
N GLN A 113 -10.85 -2.28 14.22
CA GLN A 113 -12.10 -3.03 14.37
C GLN A 113 -12.40 -3.88 13.14
N ARG A 114 -12.19 -3.36 11.92
CA ARG A 114 -12.38 -4.12 10.68
C ARG A 114 -11.37 -5.27 10.56
N VAL A 115 -10.10 -5.02 10.88
CA VAL A 115 -9.06 -6.08 10.90
C VAL A 115 -9.41 -7.16 11.92
N ARG A 116 -9.80 -6.78 13.14
CA ARG A 116 -10.27 -7.73 14.17
C ARG A 116 -11.46 -8.55 13.69
N THR A 117 -12.40 -7.93 12.99
CA THR A 117 -13.56 -8.63 12.42
C THR A 117 -13.11 -9.69 11.41
N ILE A 118 -12.22 -9.32 10.48
CA ILE A 118 -11.66 -10.26 9.50
C ILE A 118 -10.95 -11.43 10.17
N ILE A 119 -10.14 -11.16 11.21
CA ILE A 119 -9.42 -12.20 11.96
C ILE A 119 -10.41 -13.11 12.70
N ASN A 120 -11.39 -12.54 13.41
CA ASN A 120 -12.40 -13.33 14.11
C ASN A 120 -13.21 -14.21 13.15
N ASP A 121 -13.59 -13.68 11.99
CA ASP A 121 -14.29 -14.42 10.95
C ASP A 121 -13.39 -15.54 10.39
N LEU A 122 -12.08 -15.33 10.30
CA LEU A 122 -11.12 -16.34 9.88
C LEU A 122 -10.97 -17.46 10.92
N SER A 123 -10.83 -17.11 12.19
CA SER A 123 -10.71 -18.04 13.31
C SER A 123 -11.98 -18.84 13.58
N SER A 124 -13.14 -18.34 13.13
CA SER A 124 -14.40 -19.10 13.18
C SER A 124 -14.50 -20.19 12.11
N ARG A 125 -13.57 -20.21 11.13
CA ARG A 125 -13.45 -21.22 10.09
C ARG A 125 -12.36 -22.23 10.48
N GLU A 126 -12.30 -23.37 9.80
CA GLU A 126 -11.16 -24.30 9.88
C GLU A 126 -10.24 -24.07 8.68
N PRO A 127 -9.15 -23.28 8.80
CA PRO A 127 -8.27 -23.00 7.68
C PRO A 127 -7.47 -24.25 7.29
N ALA A 128 -7.09 -24.36 6.01
CA ALA A 128 -6.29 -25.47 5.54
C ALA A 128 -4.93 -25.52 6.28
N LYS A 129 -4.53 -26.73 6.70
CA LYS A 129 -3.28 -26.91 7.44
C LYS A 129 -2.07 -26.42 6.63
N GLY A 130 -1.25 -25.58 7.25
CA GLY A 130 -0.06 -24.96 6.66
C GLY A 130 -0.32 -23.65 5.91
N SER A 131 -1.58 -23.25 5.73
CA SER A 131 -1.94 -22.02 5.01
C SER A 131 -1.55 -20.75 5.78
N ILE A 132 -1.57 -19.61 5.09
CA ILE A 132 -1.34 -18.30 5.73
C ILE A 132 -2.47 -17.99 6.71
N GLU A 133 -3.69 -18.34 6.36
CA GLU A 133 -4.88 -18.16 7.19
C GLU A 133 -4.77 -18.92 8.51
N GLN A 134 -4.28 -20.17 8.47
CA GLN A 134 -4.03 -20.93 9.68
C GLN A 134 -3.01 -20.22 10.57
N LYS A 135 -1.89 -19.74 9.99
CA LYS A 135 -0.84 -19.05 10.76
C LYS A 135 -1.33 -17.74 11.37
N ILE A 136 -2.17 -16.99 10.65
CA ILE A 136 -2.79 -15.77 11.17
C ILE A 136 -3.72 -16.12 12.34
N SER A 137 -4.59 -17.12 12.16
CA SER A 137 -5.52 -17.55 13.22
C SER A 137 -4.82 -18.13 14.44
N ASP A 138 -3.68 -18.80 14.29
CA ASP A 138 -2.94 -19.38 15.41
C ASP A 138 -2.15 -18.30 16.20
N TYR A 139 -1.87 -17.15 15.58
CA TYR A 139 -1.10 -16.06 16.20
C TYR A 139 -1.97 -15.11 17.04
N TYR A 140 -3.21 -14.86 16.63
CA TYR A 140 -4.16 -13.95 17.28
C TYR A 140 -5.05 -14.66 18.29
#